data_AF-A0A292PWE0-F1
#
_entry.id   AF-A0A292PWE0-F1
#
_cell.length_a   1.000
_cell.length_b   1.000
_cell.length_c   1.000
_cell.angle_alpha   90.00
_cell.angle_beta   90.00
_cell.angle_gamma   90.00
#
_symmetry.space_group_name_H-M   'P 1'
#
loop_
_entity.id
_entity.type
_entity.pdbx_description
1 polymer ?
#
loop_
_entity_poly.entity_id
_entity_poly.type
_entity_poly.pdbx_seq_one_letter_code
_entity_poly.pdbx_strand_id
1 'polypeptide(L)'
;MAYPFFFFGGELGLLGKFDALWFSPDGEYLAFLRFDETEVPAYTMTSYMAGKRVAPNYPNERLVKYAKAGENISTVTFHLLEVNSPSAPKKIDFQTYAPDDLIITEVAWVTEKHERVILRTQNKSQDTEKLVLIDVESGDAQVVRERDGTDGWLENYFAIT
;
A
#
# COMPACT_ATOMS: atom_id res chain seq x y z
N MET A 1 -27.67 -6.82 -3.86
CA MET A 1 -26.44 -7.13 -4.62
C MET A 1 -26.34 -6.09 -5.73
N ALA A 2 -25.60 -5.02 -5.48
CA ALA A 2 -25.32 -3.97 -6.46
C ALA A 2 -24.03 -3.30 -5.99
N TYR A 3 -22.92 -3.62 -6.65
CA TYR A 3 -21.67 -2.90 -6.49
C TYR A 3 -21.63 -1.85 -7.59
N PRO A 4 -21.85 -0.56 -7.30
CA PRO A 4 -21.53 0.47 -8.27
C PRO A 4 -20.01 0.67 -8.25
N PHE A 5 -19.39 0.38 -9.39
CA PHE A 5 -18.05 0.81 -9.73
C PHE A 5 -17.96 2.33 -9.58
N PHE A 6 -17.22 2.80 -8.57
CA PHE A 6 -16.65 4.14 -8.49
C PHE A 6 -15.24 3.95 -7.94
N PHE A 7 -14.27 4.60 -8.58
CA PHE A 7 -12.88 4.70 -8.12
C PHE A 7 -12.83 5.35 -6.73
N PHE A 8 -13.05 4.55 -5.69
CA PHE A 8 -12.80 4.86 -4.28
C PHE A 8 -11.83 3.83 -3.68
N GLY A 9 -10.95 3.26 -4.50
CA GLY A 9 -9.72 2.66 -3.98
C GLY A 9 -8.77 3.83 -3.72
N GLY A 10 -8.46 4.13 -2.46
CA GLY A 10 -7.35 5.02 -2.09
C GLY A 10 -6.01 4.43 -2.57
N GLU A 11 -4.96 4.49 -1.76
CA GLU A 11 -3.67 3.90 -2.17
C GLU A 11 -3.73 2.39 -2.47
N LEU A 12 -4.74 1.68 -1.98
CA LEU A 12 -5.00 0.27 -2.34
C LEU A 12 -5.23 0.06 -3.84
N GLY A 13 -5.70 1.08 -4.57
CA GLY A 13 -5.81 1.01 -6.04
C GLY A 13 -4.45 0.78 -6.72
N LEU A 14 -3.36 1.25 -6.11
CA LEU A 14 -1.98 1.07 -6.60
C LEU A 14 -1.50 -0.38 -6.43
N LEU A 15 -2.06 -1.10 -5.46
CA LEU A 15 -1.80 -2.53 -5.22
C LEU A 15 -2.60 -3.45 -6.15
N GLY A 16 -3.56 -2.91 -6.91
CA GLY A 16 -4.47 -3.68 -7.76
C GLY A 16 -5.40 -4.64 -6.99
N LYS A 17 -5.40 -4.58 -5.65
CA LYS A 17 -6.14 -5.46 -4.74
C LYS A 17 -6.70 -4.65 -3.56
N PHE A 18 -7.71 -5.20 -2.89
CA PHE A 18 -8.34 -4.56 -1.72
C PHE A 18 -7.66 -4.90 -0.38
N ASP A 19 -6.60 -5.72 -0.42
CA ASP A 19 -5.87 -6.16 0.75
C ASP A 19 -4.43 -5.64 0.69
N ALA A 20 -3.89 -5.23 1.84
CA ALA A 20 -2.51 -4.78 2.00
C ALA A 20 -1.76 -5.64 3.04
N LEU A 21 -2.02 -6.95 3.00
CA LEU A 21 -1.42 -7.95 3.87
C LEU A 21 -1.12 -9.24 3.08
N TRP A 22 -0.04 -9.94 3.46
CA TRP A 22 0.47 -11.12 2.79
C TRP A 22 1.03 -12.11 3.82
N PHE A 23 0.38 -13.26 3.97
CA PHE A 23 0.93 -14.36 4.77
C PHE A 23 2.16 -14.96 4.10
N SER A 24 3.16 -15.33 4.89
CA SER A 24 4.28 -16.11 4.40
C SER A 24 3.80 -17.49 3.92
N PRO A 25 4.51 -18.13 2.99
CA PRO A 25 4.12 -19.44 2.44
C PRO A 25 3.98 -20.55 3.49
N ASP A 26 4.72 -20.46 4.59
CA ASP A 26 4.63 -21.36 5.74
C ASP A 26 3.63 -20.89 6.82
N GLY A 27 3.05 -19.70 6.68
CA GLY A 27 2.06 -19.14 7.62
C GLY A 27 2.62 -18.61 8.94
N GLU A 28 3.94 -18.60 9.12
CA GLU A 28 4.60 -18.16 10.37
C GLU A 28 4.65 -16.63 10.50
N TYR A 29 4.64 -15.90 9.38
CA TYR A 29 4.72 -14.44 9.35
C TYR A 29 3.60 -13.80 8.53
N LEU A 30 3.18 -12.61 8.96
CA LEU A 30 2.28 -11.73 8.24
C LEU A 30 3.03 -10.46 7.88
N ALA A 31 3.19 -10.22 6.58
CA ALA A 31 3.66 -8.95 6.05
C ALA A 31 2.46 -8.02 5.82
N PHE A 32 2.56 -6.74 6.17
CA PHE A 32 1.49 -5.77 5.89
C PHE A 32 2.02 -4.35 5.73
N LEU A 33 1.23 -3.53 5.04
CA LEU A 33 1.47 -2.10 4.93
C LEU A 33 0.62 -1.35 5.94
N ARG A 34 1.24 -0.34 6.57
CA ARG A 34 0.55 0.64 7.40
C ARG A 34 0.60 1.99 6.69
N PHE A 35 -0.57 2.54 6.46
CA PHE A 35 -0.80 3.85 5.85
C PHE A 35 -1.06 4.89 6.94
N ASP A 36 -0.35 6.01 6.89
CA ASP A 36 -0.58 7.17 7.74
C ASP A 36 -1.18 8.31 6.91
N GLU A 37 -2.50 8.49 7.04
CA GLU A 37 -3.27 9.49 6.30
C GLU A 37 -3.48 10.81 7.08
N THR A 38 -2.71 11.05 8.15
CA THR A 38 -2.85 12.25 9.00
C THR A 38 -2.77 13.54 8.18
N GLU A 39 -1.77 13.64 7.30
CA GLU A 39 -1.49 14.78 6.43
C GLU A 39 -2.29 14.76 5.10
N VAL A 40 -3.08 13.71 4.85
CA VAL A 40 -3.88 13.60 3.62
C VAL A 40 -5.11 14.51 3.72
N PRO A 41 -5.39 15.37 2.72
CA PRO A 41 -6.58 16.21 2.70
C PRO A 41 -7.89 15.41 2.76
N ALA A 42 -8.90 15.98 3.42
CA ALA A 42 -10.23 15.40 3.51
C ALA A 42 -11.17 16.08 2.50
N TYR A 43 -11.92 15.26 1.76
CA TYR A 43 -13.00 15.67 0.88
C TYR A 43 -14.36 15.37 1.52
N THR A 44 -15.25 16.36 1.53
CA THR A 44 -16.62 16.20 2.01
C THR A 44 -17.51 15.69 0.89
N MET A 45 -18.02 14.47 1.05
CA MET A 45 -18.96 13.84 0.14
C MET A 45 -20.36 13.78 0.75
N THR A 46 -21.35 14.27 0.00
CA THR A 46 -22.76 14.23 0.41
C THR A 46 -23.39 12.86 0.09
N SER A 47 -23.91 12.20 1.11
CA SER A 47 -24.66 10.94 1.01
C SER A 47 -26.17 11.19 1.15
N TYR A 48 -26.88 11.11 0.02
CA TYR A 48 -28.33 11.33 -0.04
C TYR A 48 -29.16 10.19 0.58
N MET A 49 -28.68 8.94 0.48
CA MET A 49 -29.35 7.80 1.11
C MET A 49 -28.90 7.55 2.55
N ALA A 50 -27.72 8.05 2.93
CA ALA A 50 -27.09 7.85 4.24
C ALA A 50 -27.07 6.37 4.71
N GLY A 51 -26.94 5.41 3.78
CA GLY A 51 -26.95 3.98 4.09
C GLY A 51 -28.32 3.39 4.43
N LYS A 52 -29.42 4.11 4.19
CA LYS A 52 -30.79 3.66 4.46
C LYS A 52 -31.49 3.20 3.19
N ARG A 53 -32.49 2.33 3.33
CA ARG A 53 -33.36 1.89 2.21
C ARG A 53 -34.28 3.02 1.70
N VAL A 54 -34.68 3.92 2.60
CA VAL A 54 -35.50 5.10 2.29
C VAL A 54 -34.64 6.34 2.57
N ALA A 55 -34.59 7.27 1.63
CA ALA A 55 -33.80 8.49 1.77
C ALA A 55 -34.28 9.32 2.97
N PRO A 56 -33.37 9.79 3.85
CA PRO A 56 -33.72 10.78 4.87
C PRO A 56 -34.11 12.12 4.23
N ASN A 57 -34.86 12.94 4.98
CA ASN A 57 -35.25 14.29 4.53
C ASN A 57 -34.06 15.23 4.32
N TYR A 58 -32.94 14.97 4.99
CA TYR A 58 -31.71 15.74 4.86
C TYR A 58 -30.53 14.79 4.56
N PRO A 59 -29.69 15.12 3.57
CA PRO A 59 -28.48 14.36 3.28
C PRO A 59 -27.52 14.36 4.47
N ASN A 60 -26.68 13.33 4.54
CA ASN A 60 -25.58 13.26 5.49
C ASN A 60 -24.26 13.59 4.77
N GLU A 61 -23.35 14.25 5.45
CA GLU A 61 -21.99 14.48 4.95
C GLU A 61 -21.04 13.42 5.48
N ARG A 62 -20.14 12.95 4.62
CA ARG A 62 -19.07 12.02 4.96
C ARG A 62 -17.74 12.61 4.53
N LEU A 63 -16.77 12.61 5.44
CA LEU A 63 -15.40 12.97 5.14
C LEU A 63 -14.65 11.74 4.63
N VAL A 64 -13.94 11.89 3.51
CA VAL A 64 -13.12 10.84 2.89
C VAL A 64 -11.73 11.41 2.67
N LYS A 65 -10.68 10.67 3.03
CA LYS A 65 -9.29 11.02 2.70
C LYS A 65 -9.08 10.85 1.20
N TYR A 66 -8.69 11.92 0.51
CA TYR A 66 -8.53 11.92 -0.94
C TYR A 66 -7.51 12.99 -1.35
N ALA A 67 -6.28 12.54 -1.64
CA ALA A 67 -5.22 13.40 -2.16
C ALA A 67 -5.46 13.67 -3.65
N LYS A 68 -5.61 14.95 -4.02
CA LYS A 68 -5.58 15.36 -5.42
C LYS A 68 -4.15 15.45 -5.95
N ALA A 69 -4.03 15.56 -7.27
CA ALA A 69 -2.74 15.79 -7.92
C ALA A 69 -2.01 16.99 -7.30
N GLY A 70 -0.77 16.77 -6.87
CA GLY A 70 0.06 17.79 -6.20
C GLY A 70 -0.13 17.90 -4.68
N GLU A 71 -1.10 17.22 -4.09
CA GLU A 71 -1.31 17.19 -2.63
C GLU A 71 -0.50 16.07 -1.95
N ASN A 72 -0.39 16.13 -0.62
CA ASN A 72 0.28 15.11 0.18
C ASN A 72 -0.46 13.77 0.09
N ILE A 73 0.30 12.71 -0.15
CA ILE A 73 -0.17 11.32 -0.12
C ILE A 73 0.04 10.74 1.28
N SER A 74 -0.56 9.59 1.59
CA SER A 74 -0.27 8.95 2.87
C SER A 74 1.18 8.47 2.90
N THR A 75 1.76 8.49 4.09
CA THR A 75 3.06 7.86 4.31
C THR A 75 2.84 6.36 4.53
N VAL A 76 3.56 5.53 3.76
CA VAL A 76 3.45 4.07 3.84
C VAL A 76 4.67 3.48 4.54
N THR A 77 4.42 2.53 5.45
CA THR A 77 5.47 1.78 6.14
C THR A 77 5.21 0.27 6.04
N PHE A 78 6.28 -0.52 5.89
CA PHE A 78 6.20 -1.98 5.83
C PHE A 78 6.48 -2.59 7.20
N HIS A 79 5.69 -3.59 7.56
CA HIS A 79 5.76 -4.26 8.86
C HIS A 79 5.68 -5.78 8.69
N LEU A 80 6.39 -6.48 9.58
CA LEU A 80 6.32 -7.93 9.75
C LEU A 80 5.79 -8.27 11.14
N LEU A 81 4.86 -9.21 11.19
CA LEU A 81 4.31 -9.76 12.44
C LEU A 81 4.50 -11.27 12.45
N GLU A 82 5.11 -11.80 13.51
CA GLU A 82 5.16 -13.23 13.77
C GLU A 82 3.78 -13.70 14.26
N VAL A 83 3.21 -14.73 13.62
CA VAL A 83 1.83 -15.18 13.85
C VAL A 83 1.71 -16.00 15.14
N ASN A 84 2.65 -16.91 15.36
CA ASN A 84 2.59 -17.90 16.45
C ASN A 84 3.11 -17.37 17.79
N SER A 85 3.93 -16.33 17.76
CA SER A 85 4.42 -15.64 18.95
C SER A 85 4.27 -14.13 18.75
N PRO A 86 3.02 -13.61 18.80
CA PRO A 86 2.74 -12.24 18.42
C PRO A 86 3.35 -11.25 19.42
N SER A 87 4.59 -10.87 19.11
CA SER A 87 5.26 -9.67 19.63
C SER A 87 4.70 -8.44 18.89
N ALA A 88 5.11 -7.23 19.30
CA ALA A 88 4.76 -6.02 18.53
C ALA A 88 5.26 -6.17 17.08
N PRO A 89 4.49 -5.72 16.07
CA PRO A 89 4.95 -5.72 14.67
C PRO A 89 6.30 -5.02 14.52
N LYS A 90 7.22 -5.67 13.81
CA LYS A 90 8.53 -5.11 13.47
C LYS A 90 8.39 -4.26 12.22
N LYS A 91 8.56 -2.94 12.38
CA LYS A 91 8.73 -2.03 11.25
C LYS A 91 10.07 -2.33 10.58
N ILE A 92 10.08 -2.50 9.26
CA ILE A 92 11.31 -2.64 8.49
C ILE A 92 11.64 -1.31 7.86
N ASP A 93 12.83 -0.80 8.17
CA ASP A 93 13.34 0.43 7.59
C ASP A 93 14.14 0.12 6.32
N PHE A 94 13.84 0.83 5.24
CA PHE A 94 14.56 0.77 3.99
C PHE A 94 14.54 2.15 3.34
N GLN A 95 15.63 2.51 2.66
CA GLN A 95 15.77 3.83 2.04
C GLN A 95 15.72 3.70 0.52
N THR A 96 14.58 4.02 -0.09
CA THR A 96 14.43 4.05 -1.55
C THR A 96 14.09 5.45 -2.06
N TYR A 97 13.10 6.08 -1.43
CA TYR A 97 12.57 7.41 -1.72
C TYR A 97 12.30 8.18 -0.42
N ALA A 98 11.99 9.47 -0.52
CA ALA A 98 11.48 10.23 0.61
C ALA A 98 10.07 9.74 1.01
N PRO A 99 9.65 9.86 2.28
CA PRO A 99 8.34 9.34 2.73
C PRO A 99 7.13 9.87 1.96
N ASP A 100 7.20 11.11 1.46
CA ASP A 100 6.17 11.80 0.68
C ASP A 100 6.24 11.52 -0.83
N ASP A 101 7.26 10.77 -1.27
CA ASP A 101 7.47 10.35 -2.65
C ASP A 101 7.44 8.81 -2.81
N LEU A 102 7.45 8.06 -1.71
CA LEU A 102 7.44 6.60 -1.72
C LEU A 102 6.05 6.04 -2.00
N ILE A 103 5.97 5.21 -3.05
CA ILE A 103 4.82 4.34 -3.31
C ILE A 103 5.29 2.88 -3.28
N ILE A 104 4.60 2.02 -2.53
CA ILE A 104 4.80 0.57 -2.56
C ILE A 104 3.66 -0.02 -3.40
N THR A 105 4.00 -0.67 -4.51
CA THR A 105 3.01 -1.15 -5.48
C THR A 105 2.85 -2.66 -5.52
N GLU A 106 3.84 -3.41 -5.05
CA GLU A 106 3.78 -4.87 -4.98
C GLU A 106 4.60 -5.37 -3.78
N VAL A 107 4.09 -6.39 -3.11
CA VAL A 107 4.76 -7.11 -2.02
C VAL A 107 4.58 -8.59 -2.31
N ALA A 108 5.67 -9.35 -2.27
CA ALA A 108 5.61 -10.79 -2.49
C ALA A 108 6.68 -11.54 -1.69
N TRP A 109 6.32 -12.75 -1.26
CA TRP A 109 7.25 -13.72 -0.71
C TRP A 109 7.96 -14.43 -1.85
N VAL A 110 9.29 -14.51 -1.80
CA VAL A 110 10.12 -15.06 -2.90
C VAL A 110 10.83 -16.36 -2.53
N THR A 111 10.55 -16.88 -1.35
CA THR A 111 11.08 -18.16 -0.83
C THR A 111 9.93 -19.11 -0.53
N GLU A 112 10.21 -20.43 -0.47
CA GLU A 112 9.22 -21.46 -0.10
C GLU A 112 8.71 -21.35 1.35
N LYS A 113 9.39 -20.55 2.16
CA LYS A 113 9.10 -20.25 3.58
C LYS A 113 9.10 -18.73 3.79
N HIS A 114 9.25 -18.26 5.02
CA HIS A 114 9.32 -16.84 5.37
C HIS A 114 10.72 -16.19 5.28
N GLU A 115 11.72 -16.77 4.62
CA GLU A 115 13.09 -16.23 4.68
C GLU A 115 13.23 -14.86 4.01
N ARG A 116 12.56 -14.65 2.87
CA ARG A 116 12.68 -13.43 2.06
C ARG A 116 11.35 -12.91 1.57
N VAL A 117 11.15 -11.61 1.73
CA VAL A 117 10.06 -10.85 1.11
C VAL A 117 10.67 -9.75 0.23
N ILE A 118 10.04 -9.47 -0.90
CA ILE A 118 10.47 -8.41 -1.80
C ILE A 118 9.36 -7.36 -1.94
N LEU A 119 9.77 -6.09 -1.97
CA LEU A 119 8.90 -4.95 -2.20
C LEU A 119 9.24 -4.33 -3.54
N ARG A 120 8.23 -3.96 -4.32
CA ARG A 120 8.36 -3.02 -5.44
C ARG A 120 8.01 -1.64 -4.97
N THR A 121 8.98 -0.74 -5.03
CA THR A 121 8.80 0.67 -4.70
C THR A 121 8.96 1.53 -5.94
N GLN A 122 8.19 2.60 -5.99
CA GLN A 122 8.23 3.60 -7.06
C GLN A 122 8.18 4.99 -6.44
N ASN A 123 8.64 5.99 -7.18
CA ASN A 123 8.38 7.38 -6.82
C ASN A 123 6.94 7.79 -7.20
N LYS A 124 6.50 8.96 -6.71
CA LYS A 124 5.15 9.48 -6.97
C LYS A 124 4.89 9.76 -8.45
N SER A 125 5.90 10.13 -9.22
CA SER A 125 5.81 10.31 -10.68
C SER A 125 5.78 8.99 -11.45
N GLN A 126 6.05 7.85 -10.79
CA GLN A 126 6.10 6.52 -11.38
C GLN A 126 7.09 6.38 -12.55
N ASP A 127 8.16 7.17 -12.57
CA ASP A 127 9.21 7.12 -13.60
C ASP A 127 10.46 6.36 -13.14
N THR A 128 10.57 6.05 -11.85
CA THR A 128 11.63 5.20 -11.28
C THR A 128 11.04 4.07 -10.45
N GLU A 129 11.68 2.91 -10.47
CA GLU A 129 11.30 1.72 -9.70
C GLU A 129 12.53 1.12 -9.04
N LYS A 130 12.36 0.65 -7.79
CA LYS A 130 13.35 -0.13 -7.05
C LYS A 130 12.72 -1.39 -6.49
N LEU A 131 13.40 -2.53 -6.60
CA LEU A 131 13.03 -3.75 -5.90
C LEU A 131 13.89 -3.89 -4.65
N VAL A 132 13.24 -3.98 -3.50
CA VAL A 132 13.87 -4.11 -2.18
C VAL A 132 13.66 -5.52 -1.66
N LEU A 133 14.73 -6.29 -1.53
CA LEU A 133 14.72 -7.60 -0.90
C LEU A 133 14.96 -7.44 0.60
N ILE A 134 14.12 -8.06 1.42
CA ILE A 134 14.18 -8.00 2.88
C ILE A 134 14.44 -9.40 3.42
N ASP A 135 15.42 -9.50 4.32
CA ASP A 135 15.65 -10.65 5.19
C ASP A 135 14.71 -10.59 6.40
N VAL A 136 13.92 -11.63 6.65
CA VAL A 136 12.94 -11.58 7.75
C VAL A 136 13.59 -11.68 9.13
N GLU A 137 14.62 -12.51 9.29
CA GLU A 137 15.27 -12.77 10.58
C GLU A 137 16.04 -11.53 11.06
N SER A 138 16.98 -11.04 10.24
CA SER A 138 17.76 -9.84 10.55
C SER A 138 16.92 -8.57 10.43
N GLY A 139 15.99 -8.51 9.47
CA GLY A 139 15.29 -7.27 9.08
C GLY A 139 16.11 -6.40 8.12
N ASP A 140 17.22 -6.91 7.59
CA ASP A 140 18.05 -6.18 6.64
C ASP A 140 17.35 -6.05 5.30
N ALA A 141 17.36 -4.85 4.73
CA ALA A 141 16.75 -4.52 3.45
C ALA A 141 17.81 -4.06 2.45
N GLN A 142 17.79 -4.63 1.25
CA GLN A 142 18.73 -4.30 0.17
C GLN A 142 18.00 -4.04 -1.15
N VAL A 143 18.43 -3.01 -1.89
CA VAL A 143 17.95 -2.79 -3.26
C VAL A 143 18.65 -3.78 -4.17
N VAL A 144 17.89 -4.69 -4.79
CA VAL A 144 18.42 -5.75 -5.68
C VAL A 144 18.25 -5.43 -7.15
N ARG A 145 17.38 -4.47 -7.48
CA ARG A 145 17.15 -4.01 -8.85
C ARG A 145 16.65 -2.58 -8.86
N GLU A 146 17.07 -1.83 -9.87
CA GLU A 146 16.55 -0.51 -10.18
C GLU A 146 16.14 -0.44 -11.65
N ARG A 147 15.15 0.38 -11.95
CA ARG A 147 14.72 0.70 -13.31
C ARG A 147 14.44 2.19 -13.41
N ASP A 148 14.98 2.77 -14.46
CA ASP A 148 14.74 4.14 -14.87
C ASP A 148 13.85 4.14 -16.13
N GLY A 149 12.75 4.89 -16.06
CA GLY A 149 11.80 5.12 -17.14
C GLY A 149 11.48 6.60 -17.30
N THR A 150 12.46 7.49 -17.08
CA THR A 150 12.33 8.95 -17.25
C THR A 150 11.94 9.41 -18.66
N ASP A 151 11.86 8.49 -19.63
CA ASP A 151 11.26 8.73 -20.96
C ASP A 151 9.72 8.57 -20.98
N GLY A 152 9.10 8.22 -19.85
CA GLY A 152 7.66 8.06 -19.70
C GLY A 152 7.25 7.71 -18.27
N TRP A 153 6.41 6.67 -18.13
CA TRP A 153 6.02 6.10 -16.84
C TRP A 153 6.22 4.58 -16.85
N LEU A 154 6.40 4.02 -15.66
CA LEU A 154 6.60 2.62 -15.42
C LEU A 154 5.26 1.95 -15.09
N GLU A 155 4.78 1.13 -16.01
CA GLU A 155 3.62 0.28 -15.80
C GLU A 155 3.88 -0.78 -14.71
N ASN A 156 2.93 -0.94 -13.80
CA ASN A 156 2.98 -2.00 -12.79
C ASN A 156 2.29 -3.27 -13.30
N TYR A 157 3.08 -4.24 -13.76
CA TYR A 157 2.57 -5.51 -14.28
C TYR A 157 2.35 -6.61 -13.22
N PHE A 158 2.56 -6.32 -11.92
CA PHE A 158 2.44 -7.31 -10.83
C PHE A 158 3.17 -8.63 -11.14
N ALA A 159 4.44 -8.51 -11.52
CA ALA A 159 5.21 -9.56 -12.17
C ALA A 159 6.36 -10.10 -11.32
N ILE A 160 6.33 -9.92 -9.99
CA ILE A 160 7.37 -10.47 -9.13
C ILE A 160 7.24 -12.00 -8.99
N THR A 161 6.01 -12.51 -8.94
CA THR A 161 5.67 -13.94 -8.79
C THR A 161 4.91 -14.48 -9.98
#